data_AF-A0A7S0Y6E8-F1
#
_entry.id   AF-A0A7S0Y6E8-F1
#
_cell.length_a   1.000
_cell.length_b   1.000
_cell.length_c   1.000
_cell.angle_alpha   90.00
_cell.angle_beta   90.00
_cell.angle_gamma   90.00
#
_symmetry.space_group_name_H-M   'P 1'
#
loop_
_entity.id
_entity.type
_entity.pdbx_description
1 polymer ?
#
loop_
_entity_poly.entity_id
_entity_poly.type
_entity_poly.pdbx_seq_one_letter_code
_entity_poly.pdbx_strand_id
1 'polypeptide(L)'
;NALGTRADTQLQAEGLMIKHLEEGGYTPGKRSDMWLKVKKDYVEGVADSLDLIPIGAWYGSGRKAGWLSPWLMASVDRDTGELQSLCRCMSGFTDNFYKD
;
A
#
# COMPACT_ATOMS: atom_id res chain seq x y z
N ASN A 1 7.98 20.50 14.76
CA ASN A 1 7.89 19.50 13.69
C ASN A 1 6.46 19.24 13.23
N ALA A 2 5.69 20.28 12.87
CA ALA A 2 4.27 20.16 12.47
C ALA A 2 3.93 20.92 11.17
N LEU A 3 4.94 21.41 10.45
CA LEU A 3 4.75 22.24 9.25
C LEU A 3 4.67 21.42 7.96
N GLY A 4 5.26 20.22 7.92
CA GLY A 4 5.29 19.38 6.71
C GLY A 4 3.97 18.69 6.36
N THR A 5 3.21 18.25 7.36
CA THR A 5 1.97 17.46 7.20
C THR A 5 0.72 18.29 6.88
N ARG A 6 0.80 19.63 7.00
CA ARG A 6 -0.35 20.50 6.72
C ARG A 6 -0.43 20.92 5.25
N ALA A 7 0.70 21.09 4.58
CA ALA A 7 0.73 21.67 3.24
C ALA A 7 0.21 20.72 2.14
N ASP A 8 0.46 19.43 2.26
CA ASP A 8 0.06 18.41 1.27
C ASP A 8 -1.43 18.05 1.36
N THR A 9 -1.96 17.92 2.57
CA THR A 9 -3.39 17.63 2.82
C THR A 9 -4.31 18.71 2.28
N GLN A 10 -3.86 19.97 2.30
CA GLN A 10 -4.65 21.12 1.82
C GLN A 10 -4.72 21.19 0.29
N LEU A 11 -3.77 20.59 -0.42
CA LEU A 11 -3.65 20.63 -1.87
C LEU A 11 -4.24 19.39 -2.57
N GLN A 12 -4.81 18.44 -1.81
CA GLN A 12 -5.34 17.15 -2.32
C GLN A 12 -4.33 16.38 -3.20
N ALA A 13 -3.04 16.56 -2.94
CA ALA A 13 -1.98 15.85 -3.65
C ALA A 13 -1.65 14.50 -2.96
N GLU A 14 -1.14 13.54 -3.73
CA GLU A 14 -0.73 12.22 -3.23
C GLU A 14 0.49 12.33 -2.28
N GLY A 15 1.37 13.30 -2.53
CA GLY A 15 2.59 13.50 -1.77
C GLY A 15 3.54 14.51 -2.42
N LEU A 16 4.80 14.47 -2.01
CA LEU A 16 5.87 15.35 -2.50
C LEU A 16 6.78 14.62 -3.49
N MET A 17 7.26 15.37 -4.48
CA MET A 17 8.32 14.94 -5.40
C MET A 17 9.62 15.65 -5.05
N ILE A 18 10.65 14.89 -4.70
CA ILE A 18 12.00 15.43 -4.45
C ILE A 18 12.85 15.13 -5.67
N LYS A 19 13.46 16.15 -6.26
CA LYS A 19 14.30 16.02 -7.45
C LYS A 19 15.69 16.57 -7.19
N HIS A 20 16.72 15.80 -7.53
CA HIS A 20 18.09 16.30 -7.51
C HIS A 20 18.28 17.34 -8.61
N LEU A 21 18.71 18.55 -8.27
CA LEU A 21 18.75 19.65 -9.24
C LEU A 21 19.95 19.57 -10.18
N GLU A 22 21.12 19.15 -9.68
CA GLU A 22 22.35 19.15 -10.48
C GLU A 22 22.47 17.90 -11.37
N GLU A 23 22.31 16.70 -10.79
CA GLU A 23 22.45 15.43 -11.50
C GLU A 23 21.11 14.78 -11.93
N GLY A 24 19.97 15.34 -11.53
CA GLY A 24 18.64 14.73 -11.74
C GLY A 24 17.98 15.07 -13.07
N GLY A 25 18.76 15.11 -14.15
CA GLY A 25 18.26 15.33 -15.50
C GLY A 25 17.24 14.26 -15.95
N TYR A 26 16.40 14.62 -16.92
CA TYR A 26 15.39 13.70 -17.45
C TYR A 26 16.05 12.55 -18.22
N THR A 27 15.90 11.32 -17.72
CA THR A 27 16.39 10.10 -18.39
C THR A 27 15.20 9.19 -18.71
N PRO A 28 14.67 9.21 -19.94
CA PRO A 28 13.49 8.44 -20.29
C PRO A 28 13.73 6.94 -20.13
N GLY A 29 12.73 6.22 -19.63
CA GLY A 29 12.79 4.77 -19.43
C GLY A 29 13.66 4.30 -18.27
N LYS A 30 14.42 5.20 -17.62
CA LYS A 30 15.24 4.85 -16.45
C LYS A 30 14.50 5.20 -15.15
N ARG A 31 14.33 4.19 -14.30
CA ARG A 31 13.95 4.41 -12.90
C ARG A 31 15.21 4.73 -12.12
N SER A 32 15.41 6.01 -11.78
CA SER A 32 16.57 6.49 -11.01
C SER A 32 16.13 7.01 -9.65
N ASP A 33 17.08 7.04 -8.71
CA ASP A 33 16.87 7.58 -7.36
C ASP A 33 16.96 9.12 -7.32
N MET A 34 17.05 9.75 -8.49
CA MET A 34 17.14 11.21 -8.61
C MET A 34 15.79 11.89 -8.42
N TRP A 35 14.69 11.17 -8.62
CA TRP A 35 13.31 11.68 -8.51
C TRP A 35 12.55 10.81 -7.50
N LEU A 36 12.62 11.19 -6.22
CA LEU A 36 12.03 10.45 -5.11
C LEU A 36 10.58 10.88 -4.89
N LYS A 37 9.73 9.88 -4.67
CA LYS A 37 8.33 10.07 -4.29
C LYS A 37 8.23 9.94 -2.77
N VAL A 38 7.70 10.95 -2.10
CA VAL A 38 7.39 10.88 -0.67
C VAL A 38 5.89 10.97 -0.52
N LYS A 39 5.27 9.86 -0.12
CA LYS A 39 3.83 9.79 0.11
C LYS A 39 3.55 9.55 1.58
N LYS A 40 2.35 9.92 2.03
CA LYS A 40 1.93 9.73 3.42
C LYS A 40 1.92 8.26 3.83
N ASP A 41 1.59 7.36 2.91
CA ASP A 41 1.55 5.91 3.14
C ASP A 41 2.93 5.30 3.46
N TYR A 42 4.02 6.05 3.25
CA TYR A 42 5.38 5.58 3.58
C TYR A 42 5.76 5.86 5.03
N VAL A 43 5.00 6.69 5.74
CA VAL A 43 5.30 7.06 7.13
C VAL A 43 4.42 6.25 8.06
N GLU A 44 5.06 5.48 8.95
CA GLU A 44 4.37 4.64 9.93
C GLU A 44 3.47 5.49 10.84
N GLY A 45 2.22 5.04 11.02
CA GLY A 45 1.21 5.72 11.85
C GLY A 45 0.54 6.94 11.21
N VAL A 46 0.90 7.31 9.98
CA VAL A 46 0.27 8.44 9.25
C VAL A 46 -0.72 7.94 8.19
N ALA A 47 -0.52 6.72 7.70
CA ALA A 47 -1.40 6.07 6.73
C ALA A 47 -2.69 5.56 7.38
N ASP A 48 -3.78 5.52 6.60
CA ASP A 48 -4.99 4.84 7.00
C ASP A 48 -4.74 3.33 7.09
N SER A 49 -5.05 2.74 8.24
CA SER A 49 -4.99 1.29 8.48
C SER A 49 -6.36 0.77 8.85
N LEU A 50 -6.74 -0.39 8.32
CA LEU A 50 -8.02 -1.04 8.58
C LEU A 50 -7.79 -2.47 9.09
N ASP A 51 -8.49 -2.84 10.16
CA ASP A 51 -8.55 -4.21 10.65
C ASP A 51 -9.67 -4.96 9.93
N LEU A 52 -9.29 -5.97 9.14
CA LEU A 52 -10.22 -6.72 8.28
C LEU A 52 -10.14 -8.22 8.56
N ILE A 53 -11.26 -8.91 8.31
CA ILE A 53 -11.40 -10.36 8.52
C ILE A 53 -11.15 -11.08 7.19
N PRO A 54 -10.23 -12.07 7.14
CA PRO A 54 -10.08 -12.92 5.96
C PRO A 54 -11.28 -13.86 5.83
N ILE A 55 -12.00 -13.80 4.71
CA ILE A 55 -13.21 -14.59 4.44
C ILE A 55 -13.05 -15.59 3.28
N GLY A 56 -11.90 -15.58 2.61
CA GLY A 56 -11.59 -16.51 1.52
C GLY A 56 -10.22 -16.26 0.92
N ALA A 57 -9.79 -17.12 -0.01
CA ALA A 57 -8.54 -16.95 -0.75
C ALA A 57 -8.58 -17.68 -2.10
N TRP A 58 -7.67 -17.32 -3.00
CA TRP A 58 -7.42 -18.02 -4.26
C TRP A 58 -6.05 -18.69 -4.24
N TYR A 59 -5.88 -19.77 -4.99
CA TYR A 59 -4.55 -20.29 -5.30
C TYR A 59 -3.78 -19.28 -6.13
N GLY A 60 -2.57 -18.95 -5.69
CA GLY A 60 -1.71 -18.03 -6.40
C GLY A 60 -1.22 -18.60 -7.73
N SER A 61 -0.53 -17.77 -8.49
CA SER A 61 0.11 -18.14 -9.75
C SER A 61 1.55 -17.64 -9.79
N GLY A 62 2.35 -18.18 -10.72
CA GLY A 62 3.77 -17.82 -10.86
C GLY A 62 4.56 -18.08 -9.57
N ARG A 63 5.21 -17.03 -9.02
CA ARG A 63 5.98 -17.12 -7.77
C ARG A 63 5.15 -17.66 -6.59
N LYS A 64 3.84 -17.39 -6.58
CA LYS A 64 2.92 -17.78 -5.50
C LYS A 64 2.07 -19.00 -5.84
N ALA A 65 2.43 -19.77 -6.87
CA ALA A 65 1.63 -20.90 -7.34
C ALA A 65 1.35 -21.99 -6.27
N GLY A 66 2.20 -22.09 -5.24
CA GLY A 66 2.04 -23.05 -4.14
C GLY A 66 1.27 -22.53 -2.93
N TRP A 67 0.80 -21.28 -2.94
CA TRP A 67 0.24 -20.62 -1.75
C TRP A 67 -1.12 -20.00 -2.01
N LEU A 68 -1.92 -19.87 -0.94
CA LEU A 68 -3.16 -19.10 -0.97
C LEU A 68 -2.84 -17.60 -0.98
N SER A 69 -3.06 -16.97 -2.13
CA SER A 69 -2.88 -15.54 -2.35
C SER A 69 -3.51 -15.15 -3.71
N PRO A 70 -4.36 -14.12 -3.78
CA PRO A 70 -4.67 -13.17 -2.71
C PRO A 70 -5.72 -13.68 -1.72
N TRP A 71 -5.80 -13.02 -0.55
CA TRP A 71 -6.86 -13.21 0.44
C TRP A 71 -8.02 -12.26 0.18
N LEU A 72 -9.27 -12.72 0.31
CA LEU A 72 -10.46 -11.88 0.32
C LEU A 72 -10.70 -11.36 1.74
N MET A 73 -10.71 -10.05 1.91
CA MET A 73 -10.88 -9.39 3.20
C MET A 73 -12.24 -8.72 3.29
N ALA A 74 -12.86 -8.75 4.48
CA ALA A 74 -14.16 -8.17 4.76
C ALA A 74 -14.18 -7.35 6.06
N SER A 75 -15.08 -6.39 6.14
CA SER A 75 -15.45 -5.68 7.37
C SER A 75 -16.84 -6.11 7.83
N VAL A 76 -17.10 -5.99 9.13
CA VAL A 76 -18.44 -6.21 9.70
C VAL A 76 -19.26 -4.94 9.53
N ASP A 77 -20.42 -5.06 8.89
CA ASP A 77 -21.45 -4.02 8.94
C ASP A 77 -22.08 -3.99 10.33
N ARG A 78 -22.07 -2.83 10.98
CA ARG A 78 -22.52 -2.67 12.38
C ARG A 78 -24.04 -2.73 12.52
N ASP A 79 -24.77 -2.42 11.45
CA ASP A 79 -26.24 -2.35 11.51
C ASP A 79 -26.86 -3.73 11.26
N THR A 80 -26.29 -4.49 10.33
CA THR A 80 -26.78 -5.83 9.95
C THR A 80 -26.03 -6.97 10.62
N GLY A 81 -24.80 -6.74 11.08
CA GLY A 81 -23.91 -7.77 11.59
C GLY A 81 -23.28 -8.66 10.51
N GLU A 82 -23.53 -8.37 9.23
CA GLU A 82 -23.05 -9.18 8.11
C GLU A 82 -21.61 -8.81 7.69
N LEU A 83 -20.90 -9.79 7.13
CA LEU A 83 -19.57 -9.58 6.57
C LEU A 83 -19.68 -9.03 5.15
N GLN A 84 -19.13 -7.85 4.93
CA GLN A 84 -19.08 -7.20 3.62
C GLN A 84 -17.66 -7.26 3.05
N SER A 85 -17.52 -7.88 1.89
CA SER A 85 -16.23 -7.99 1.20
C SER A 85 -15.75 -6.62 0.71
N LEU A 86 -14.48 -6.30 0.94
CA LEU A 86 -13.89 -5.01 0.56
C LEU A 86 -12.82 -5.15 -0.51
N CYS A 87 -11.78 -5.94 -0.24
CA CYS A 87 -10.60 -5.97 -1.10
C CYS A 87 -9.92 -7.34 -1.11
N ARG A 88 -9.05 -7.51 -2.11
CA ARG A 88 -8.13 -8.65 -2.19
C ARG A 88 -6.75 -8.21 -1.73
N CYS A 89 -6.22 -8.83 -0.69
CA CYS A 89 -4.88 -8.57 -0.18
C CYS A 89 -3.87 -9.55 -0.77
N MET A 90 -2.96 -9.05 -1.62
CA MET A 90 -1.99 -9.87 -2.35
C MET A 90 -0.54 -9.72 -1.87
N SER A 91 -0.17 -8.57 -1.31
CA SER A 91 1.20 -8.21 -0.91
C SER A 91 1.25 -7.77 0.54
N GLY A 92 2.46 -7.73 1.13
CA GLY A 92 2.67 -7.36 2.53
C GLY A 92 3.02 -8.55 3.43
N PHE A 93 2.77 -9.78 2.97
CA PHE A 93 3.17 -11.00 3.66
C PHE A 93 4.58 -11.44 3.25
N THR A 94 5.39 -11.85 4.23
CA THR A 94 6.72 -12.43 4.00
C THR A 94 6.60 -13.85 3.46
N ASP A 95 7.64 -14.36 2.80
CA ASP A 95 7.62 -15.74 2.30
C ASP A 95 7.54 -16.77 3.44
N ASN A 96 8.04 -16.44 4.65
CA ASN A 96 7.89 -17.31 5.83
C ASN A 96 6.45 -17.44 6.29
N PHE A 97 5.65 -16.37 6.19
CA PHE A 97 4.22 -16.40 6.53
C PHE A 97 3.44 -17.48 5.75
N TYR A 98 3.88 -17.85 4.54
CA TYR A 98 3.21 -18.86 3.72
C TYR A 98 3.74 -20.29 3.91
N LYS A 99 4.84 -20.47 4.66
CA LYS A 99 5.48 -21.78 4.84
C LYS A 99 5.01 -22.50 6.09
N ASP A 100 4.47 -21.76 7.05
CA ASP A 100 3.85 -22.26 8.27
C ASP A 100 2.36 -22.58 8.03
#